data_AF-A0ABC8Z9Y0-F1
#
_entry.id   AF-A0ABC8Z9Y0-F1
#
_cell.length_a   1.000
_cell.length_b   1.000
_cell.length_c   1.000
_cell.angle_alpha   90.00
_cell.angle_beta   90.00
_cell.angle_gamma   90.00
#
_symmetry.space_group_name_H-M   'P 1'
#
loop_
_entity.id
_entity.type
_entity.pdbx_description
1 polymer ?
#
loop_
_entity_poly.entity_id
_entity_poly.type
_entity_poly.pdbx_seq_one_letter_code
_entity_poly.pdbx_strand_id
1 'polypeptide(L)'
;MEEEWRVLGNRARGSLVQIAAGTKTVDLFRLLNDAYVKLATYVYFTQRSLMGATDQELGAIPMPQPEAHQVIESARLQFENVRRSHAAAGHAFVLYGTSLGGLQEGDDPQWQTWEGHHAAAIQHADGALLGLRLAAASCEAALDTFVMGASFPHGSPAWAAWLSAGQSLLLRAAYGVLTAACMVRLMRGAVIPEYVAATAIMYP
;
A
#
# COMPACT_ATOMS: atom_id res chain seq x y z
N MET A 1 -19.55 20.07 26.02
CA MET A 1 -18.39 19.22 26.38
C MET A 1 -18.68 17.74 26.23
N GLU A 2 -19.48 17.09 27.09
CA GLU A 2 -19.67 15.62 27.00
C GLU A 2 -20.26 15.17 25.64
N GLU A 3 -21.22 15.93 25.10
CA GLU A 3 -21.80 15.66 23.78
C GLU A 3 -20.79 15.82 22.63
N GLU A 4 -19.88 16.80 22.71
CA GLU A 4 -18.87 17.06 21.68
C GLU A 4 -17.84 15.93 21.63
N TRP A 5 -17.41 15.44 22.78
CA TRP A 5 -16.50 14.30 22.88
C TRP A 5 -17.13 13.00 22.38
N ARG A 6 -18.42 12.80 22.67
CA ARG A 6 -19.20 11.67 22.14
C ARG A 6 -19.33 11.71 20.62
N VAL A 7 -19.53 12.90 20.03
CA VAL A 7 -19.57 13.08 18.57
C VAL A 7 -18.21 12.76 17.94
N LEU A 8 -17.11 13.21 18.56
CA LEU A 8 -15.74 12.90 18.13
C LEU A 8 -15.44 11.41 18.15
N GLY A 9 -15.73 10.72 19.27
CA GLY A 9 -15.55 9.26 19.38
C GLY A 9 -16.37 8.49 18.35
N ASN A 10 -17.61 8.91 18.08
CA ASN A 10 -18.45 8.29 17.05
C ASN A 10 -17.88 8.47 15.63
N ARG A 11 -17.29 9.62 15.32
CA ARG A 11 -16.62 9.87 14.04
C ARG A 11 -15.34 9.04 13.90
N ALA A 12 -14.56 8.88 14.98
CA ALA A 12 -13.40 8.00 15.01
C ALA A 12 -13.80 6.55 14.72
N ARG A 13 -14.78 6.03 15.47
CA ARG A 13 -15.35 4.70 15.29
C ARG A 13 -15.88 4.47 13.87
N GLY A 14 -16.60 5.44 13.31
CA GLY A 14 -17.10 5.40 11.94
C GLY A 14 -15.99 5.34 10.88
N SER A 15 -14.82 5.91 11.17
CA SER A 15 -13.65 5.83 10.28
C SER A 15 -12.98 4.46 10.39
N LEU A 16 -12.82 3.93 11.60
CA LEU A 16 -12.25 2.60 11.84
C LEU A 16 -13.08 1.49 11.17
N VAL A 17 -14.42 1.53 11.29
CA VAL A 17 -15.29 0.51 10.66
C VAL A 17 -15.20 0.53 9.14
N GLN A 18 -15.02 1.69 8.51
CA GLN A 18 -14.85 1.77 7.05
C GLN A 18 -13.51 1.18 6.59
N ILE A 19 -12.47 1.26 7.41
CA ILE A 19 -11.17 0.61 7.14
C ILE A 19 -11.29 -0.91 7.40
N ALA A 20 -11.87 -1.31 8.53
CA ALA A 20 -12.08 -2.71 8.91
C ALA A 20 -12.97 -3.47 7.90
N ALA A 21 -14.07 -2.86 7.46
CA ALA A 21 -14.96 -3.40 6.43
C ALA A 21 -14.32 -3.39 5.03
N GLY A 22 -13.22 -2.65 4.86
CA GLY A 22 -12.48 -2.57 3.61
C GLY A 22 -13.07 -1.61 2.59
N THR A 23 -14.12 -0.86 2.93
CA THR A 23 -14.75 0.11 2.02
C THR A 23 -13.80 1.25 1.65
N LYS A 24 -12.92 1.66 2.57
CA LYS A 24 -11.82 2.62 2.29
C LYS A 24 -10.62 2.01 1.56
N THR A 25 -10.53 0.69 1.44
CA THR A 25 -9.36 0.00 0.85
C THR A 25 -9.67 -0.74 -0.45
N VAL A 26 -10.93 -0.78 -0.90
CA VAL A 26 -11.35 -1.55 -2.08
C VAL A 26 -10.65 -1.08 -3.35
N ASP A 27 -10.62 0.24 -3.57
CA ASP A 27 -9.94 0.84 -4.72
C ASP A 27 -8.43 0.64 -4.65
N LEU A 28 -7.87 0.64 -3.44
CA LEU A 28 -6.45 0.40 -3.22
C LEU A 28 -6.05 -1.02 -3.65
N PHE A 29 -6.79 -2.06 -3.25
CA PHE A 29 -6.48 -3.43 -3.68
C PHE A 29 -6.64 -3.62 -5.19
N ARG A 30 -7.61 -2.93 -5.80
CA ARG A 30 -7.74 -2.91 -7.26
C ARG A 30 -6.51 -2.29 -7.93
N LEU A 31 -6.03 -1.15 -7.44
CA LEU A 31 -4.83 -0.49 -7.95
C LEU A 31 -3.56 -1.33 -7.74
N LEU A 32 -3.40 -1.96 -6.57
CA LEU A 32 -2.25 -2.83 -6.29
C LEU A 32 -2.24 -4.06 -7.22
N ASN A 33 -3.39 -4.69 -7.45
CA ASN A 33 -3.50 -5.80 -8.38
C ASN A 33 -3.21 -5.36 -9.82
N ASP A 34 -3.76 -4.21 -10.23
CA ASP A 34 -3.50 -3.64 -11.55
C ASP A 34 -2.01 -3.34 -11.75
N ALA A 35 -1.37 -2.66 -10.79
CA ALA A 35 0.07 -2.41 -10.82
C ALA A 35 0.89 -3.70 -10.96
N TYR A 36 0.55 -4.75 -10.20
CA TYR A 36 1.21 -6.05 -10.30
C TYR A 36 1.07 -6.68 -11.68
N VAL A 37 -0.16 -6.75 -12.22
CA VAL A 37 -0.41 -7.32 -13.56
C VAL A 37 0.39 -6.56 -14.62
N LYS A 38 0.41 -5.24 -14.56
CA LYS A 38 1.15 -4.41 -15.50
C LYS A 38 2.66 -4.67 -15.43
N LEU A 39 3.23 -4.70 -14.22
CA LEU A 39 4.65 -5.04 -14.02
C LEU A 39 4.97 -6.44 -14.57
N ALA A 40 4.11 -7.43 -14.32
CA ALA A 40 4.28 -8.78 -14.85
C ALA A 40 4.26 -8.80 -16.39
N THR A 41 3.42 -7.98 -17.04
CA THR A 41 3.42 -7.83 -18.50
C THR A 41 4.75 -7.25 -19.01
N TYR A 42 5.30 -6.23 -18.36
CA TYR A 42 6.62 -5.68 -18.73
C TYR A 42 7.75 -6.71 -18.52
N VAL A 43 7.72 -7.49 -17.43
CA VAL A 43 8.67 -8.58 -17.19
C VAL A 43 8.56 -9.64 -18.29
N TYR A 44 7.34 -9.99 -18.71
CA TYR A 44 7.13 -10.94 -19.80
C TYR A 44 7.66 -10.39 -21.13
N PHE A 45 7.38 -9.13 -21.46
CA PHE A 45 7.87 -8.46 -22.66
C PHE A 45 9.40 -8.45 -22.73
N THR A 46 10.07 -8.05 -21.64
CA THR A 46 11.54 -8.01 -21.55
C THR A 46 12.15 -9.40 -21.65
N GLN A 47 11.55 -10.41 -21.00
CA GLN A 47 11.99 -11.80 -21.12
C GLN A 47 11.91 -12.30 -22.57
N ARG A 48 10.80 -12.03 -23.27
CA ARG A 48 10.63 -12.43 -24.67
C ARG A 48 11.65 -11.76 -25.58
N SER A 49 11.91 -10.47 -25.35
CA SER A 49 12.93 -9.73 -26.08
C SER A 49 14.33 -10.34 -25.88
N LEU A 50 14.71 -10.66 -24.64
CA LEU A 50 15.97 -11.34 -24.32
C LEU A 50 16.10 -12.74 -24.94
N MET A 51 14.98 -13.42 -25.18
CA MET A 51 14.93 -14.72 -25.85
C MET A 51 14.97 -14.60 -27.39
N GLY A 52 15.11 -13.40 -27.94
CA GLY A 52 15.16 -13.17 -29.38
C GLY A 52 13.81 -13.24 -30.08
N ALA A 53 12.71 -12.93 -29.38
CA ALA A 53 11.41 -12.77 -30.02
C ALA A 53 11.48 -11.70 -31.13
N THR A 54 10.76 -11.94 -32.21
CA THR A 54 10.64 -11.04 -33.36
C THR A 54 9.79 -9.81 -33.02
N ASP A 55 9.96 -8.73 -33.78
CA ASP A 55 9.15 -7.50 -33.63
C ASP A 55 7.64 -7.78 -33.74
N GLN A 56 7.25 -8.74 -34.57
CA GLN A 56 5.85 -9.15 -34.70
C GLN A 56 5.34 -9.83 -33.41
N GLU A 57 6.14 -10.73 -32.82
CA GLU A 57 5.78 -11.39 -31.56
C GLU A 57 5.71 -10.39 -30.40
N LEU A 58 6.65 -9.42 -30.35
CA LEU A 58 6.67 -8.38 -29.35
C LEU A 58 5.51 -7.39 -29.53
N GLY A 59 5.18 -7.01 -30.76
CA GLY A 59 4.06 -6.13 -31.09
C GLY A 59 2.68 -6.75 -30.80
N ALA A 60 2.59 -8.09 -30.71
CA ALA A 60 1.39 -8.78 -30.29
C ALA A 60 1.16 -8.74 -28.75
N ILE A 61 2.17 -8.36 -27.97
CA ILE A 61 2.03 -8.22 -26.51
C ILE A 61 1.32 -6.90 -26.21
N PRO A 62 0.11 -6.92 -25.61
CA PRO A 62 -0.63 -5.70 -25.33
C PRO A 62 0.04 -4.94 -24.19
N MET A 63 0.81 -3.90 -24.51
CA MET A 63 1.49 -3.09 -23.51
C MET A 63 0.47 -2.34 -22.64
N PRO A 64 0.55 -2.46 -21.31
CA PRO A 64 -0.50 -1.98 -20.43
C PRO A 64 -0.57 -0.45 -20.37
N GLN A 65 -1.80 0.07 -20.46
CA GLN A 65 -2.14 1.49 -20.23
C GLN A 65 -3.16 1.61 -19.08
N PRO A 66 -3.06 2.59 -18.15
CA PRO A 66 -1.90 3.46 -17.95
C PRO A 66 -0.64 2.66 -17.55
N GLU A 67 0.52 3.31 -17.59
CA GLU A 67 1.80 2.70 -17.21
C GLU A 67 1.82 2.28 -15.73
N ALA A 68 2.61 1.23 -15.42
CA ALA A 68 2.70 0.67 -14.07
C ALA A 68 3.07 1.72 -13.01
N HIS A 69 4.02 2.61 -13.32
CA HIS A 69 4.44 3.70 -12.43
C HIS A 69 3.27 4.60 -12.00
N GLN A 70 2.40 5.00 -12.94
CA GLN A 70 1.24 5.86 -12.65
C GLN A 70 0.24 5.17 -11.72
N VAL A 71 0.04 3.85 -11.89
CA VAL A 71 -0.84 3.06 -11.02
C VAL A 71 -0.24 2.90 -9.63
N ILE A 72 1.07 2.67 -9.51
CA ILE A 72 1.78 2.60 -8.23
C ILE A 72 1.64 3.92 -7.46
N GLU A 73 1.86 5.05 -8.11
CA GLU A 73 1.71 6.36 -7.48
C GLU A 73 0.26 6.65 -7.07
N SER A 74 -0.71 6.26 -7.90
CA SER A 74 -2.13 6.34 -7.54
C SER A 74 -2.44 5.49 -6.29
N ALA A 75 -1.88 4.28 -6.20
CA ALA A 75 -2.03 3.42 -5.03
C ALA A 75 -1.39 4.05 -3.78
N ARG A 76 -0.21 4.67 -3.92
CA ARG A 76 0.48 5.40 -2.84
C ARG A 76 -0.36 6.55 -2.30
N LEU A 77 -0.88 7.42 -3.17
CA LEU A 77 -1.71 8.56 -2.77
C LEU A 77 -3.01 8.11 -2.09
N GLN A 78 -3.67 7.07 -2.62
CA GLN A 78 -4.84 6.49 -1.98
C GLN A 78 -4.50 5.90 -0.61
N PHE A 79 -3.39 5.18 -0.49
CA PHE A 79 -2.98 4.58 0.76
C PHE A 79 -2.62 5.65 1.82
N GLU A 80 -1.97 6.74 1.43
CA GLU A 80 -1.72 7.88 2.32
C GLU A 80 -3.02 8.51 2.85
N ASN A 81 -4.08 8.57 2.04
CA ASN A 81 -5.42 9.00 2.49
C ASN A 81 -6.00 8.05 3.56
N VAL A 82 -5.86 6.74 3.37
CA VAL A 82 -6.29 5.72 4.35
C VAL A 82 -5.53 5.88 5.65
N ARG A 83 -4.20 6.00 5.58
CA ARG A 83 -3.34 6.19 6.77
C ARG A 83 -3.67 7.47 7.52
N ARG A 84 -3.88 8.59 6.82
CA ARG A 84 -4.32 9.85 7.44
C ARG A 84 -5.67 9.70 8.13
N SER A 85 -6.61 8.98 7.52
CA SER A 85 -7.92 8.72 8.13
C SER A 85 -7.80 7.85 9.39
N HIS A 86 -6.93 6.83 9.38
CA HIS A 86 -6.65 5.98 10.54
C HIS A 86 -6.00 6.77 11.68
N ALA A 87 -4.96 7.55 11.39
CA ALA A 87 -4.27 8.38 12.39
C ALA A 87 -5.21 9.42 13.02
N ALA A 88 -6.06 10.08 12.21
CA ALA A 88 -7.04 11.03 12.72
C ALA A 88 -8.09 10.34 13.61
N ALA A 89 -8.52 9.14 13.27
CA ALA A 89 -9.43 8.35 14.10
C ALA A 89 -8.79 7.97 15.43
N GLY A 90 -7.55 7.49 15.42
CA GLY A 90 -6.80 7.17 16.62
C GLY A 90 -6.62 8.38 17.53
N HIS A 91 -6.20 9.52 16.98
CA HIS A 91 -6.04 10.75 17.75
C HIS A 91 -7.35 11.24 18.38
N ALA A 92 -8.45 11.22 17.62
CA ALA A 92 -9.77 11.57 18.16
C ALA A 92 -10.22 10.61 19.27
N PHE A 93 -9.86 9.33 19.18
CA PHE A 93 -10.15 8.34 20.22
C PHE A 93 -9.32 8.57 21.49
N VAL A 94 -8.04 8.92 21.35
CA VAL A 94 -7.20 9.35 22.49
C VAL A 94 -7.82 10.53 23.22
N LEU A 95 -8.23 11.58 22.49
CA LEU A 95 -8.89 12.74 23.08
C LEU A 95 -10.19 12.36 23.81
N TYR A 96 -11.00 11.47 23.22
CA TYR A 96 -12.18 10.94 23.88
C TYR A 96 -11.85 10.24 25.20
N GLY A 97 -10.87 9.31 25.21
CA GLY A 97 -10.45 8.62 26.43
C GLY A 97 -9.92 9.55 27.52
N THR A 98 -9.16 10.60 27.15
CA THR A 98 -8.70 11.61 28.11
C THR A 98 -9.86 12.40 28.72
N SER A 99 -10.93 12.67 27.95
CA SER A 99 -12.08 13.43 28.43
C SER A 99 -12.95 12.69 29.45
N LEU A 100 -12.89 11.36 29.48
CA LEU A 100 -13.63 10.51 30.41
C LEU A 100 -13.00 10.40 31.81
N GLY A 101 -12.07 11.29 32.16
CA GLY A 101 -11.37 11.27 33.45
C GLY A 101 -10.03 10.54 33.41
N GLY A 102 -9.46 10.34 32.20
CA GLY A 102 -8.21 9.64 31.99
C GLY A 102 -8.39 8.16 32.24
N LEU A 103 -8.79 7.42 31.21
CA LEU A 103 -8.43 6.00 31.09
C LEU A 103 -6.91 5.96 31.16
N GLN A 104 -6.35 5.84 32.38
CA GLN A 104 -4.92 5.94 32.59
C GLN A 104 -4.27 4.81 31.81
N GLU A 105 -3.29 5.18 30.99
CA GLU A 105 -2.30 4.29 30.39
C GLU A 105 -1.79 3.31 31.47
N GLY A 106 -2.40 2.11 31.57
CA GLY A 106 -1.99 1.12 32.56
C GLY A 106 -3.10 0.28 33.22
N ASP A 107 -4.29 0.83 33.48
CA ASP A 107 -5.25 0.15 34.38
C ASP A 107 -6.51 -0.40 33.70
N ASP A 108 -6.87 0.06 32.50
CA ASP A 108 -7.98 -0.50 31.72
C ASP A 108 -7.48 -1.52 30.67
N PRO A 109 -7.81 -2.83 30.81
CA PRO A 109 -7.45 -3.86 29.84
C PRO A 109 -7.96 -3.58 28.41
N GLN A 110 -9.12 -2.92 28.28
CA GLN A 110 -9.67 -2.57 26.97
C GLN A 110 -8.87 -1.45 26.31
N TRP A 111 -8.40 -0.48 27.10
CA TRP A 111 -7.54 0.59 26.62
C TRP A 111 -6.20 0.04 26.10
N GLN A 112 -5.54 -0.82 26.88
CA GLN A 112 -4.28 -1.47 26.46
C GLN A 112 -4.47 -2.31 25.19
N THR A 113 -5.59 -3.02 25.09
CA THR A 113 -5.93 -3.80 23.90
C THR A 113 -6.10 -2.89 22.68
N TRP A 114 -6.81 -1.77 22.84
CA TRP A 114 -6.97 -0.77 21.78
C TRP A 114 -5.61 -0.20 21.34
N GLU A 115 -4.77 0.24 22.28
CA GLU A 115 -3.44 0.80 21.99
C GLU A 115 -2.54 -0.19 21.24
N GLY A 116 -2.50 -1.45 21.69
CA GLY A 116 -1.70 -2.49 21.06
C GLY A 116 -2.11 -2.73 19.61
N HIS A 117 -3.41 -2.79 19.32
CA HIS A 117 -3.91 -2.94 17.96
C HIS A 117 -3.73 -1.68 17.10
N HIS A 118 -3.89 -0.49 17.69
CA HIS A 118 -3.62 0.78 17.02
C HIS A 118 -2.15 0.88 16.60
N ALA A 119 -1.21 0.54 17.48
CA ALA A 119 0.23 0.51 17.20
C ALA A 119 0.58 -0.52 16.12
N ALA A 120 0.01 -1.72 16.17
CA ALA A 120 0.21 -2.75 15.14
C ALA A 120 -0.31 -2.27 13.77
N ALA A 121 -1.48 -1.62 13.72
CA ALA A 121 -2.02 -1.04 12.49
C ALA A 121 -1.09 0.02 11.90
N ILE A 122 -0.50 0.90 12.72
CA ILE A 122 0.49 1.90 12.28
C ILE A 122 1.74 1.21 11.71
N GLN A 123 2.28 0.22 12.40
CA GLN A 123 3.48 -0.51 11.95
C GLN A 123 3.25 -1.17 10.58
N HIS A 124 2.11 -1.84 10.41
CA HIS A 124 1.74 -2.41 9.11
C HIS A 124 1.52 -1.32 8.06
N ALA A 125 0.96 -0.17 8.44
CA ALA A 125 0.77 0.93 7.51
C ALA A 125 2.11 1.47 6.99
N ASP A 126 3.11 1.62 7.85
CA ASP A 126 4.44 2.06 7.45
C ASP A 126 5.15 1.03 6.56
N GLY A 127 4.98 -0.27 6.85
CA GLY A 127 5.43 -1.35 5.98
C GLY A 127 4.80 -1.28 4.58
N ALA A 128 3.51 -0.97 4.49
CA ALA A 128 2.83 -0.82 3.20
C ALA A 128 3.35 0.38 2.41
N LEU A 129 3.57 1.53 3.07
CA LEU A 129 4.12 2.72 2.43
C LEU A 129 5.55 2.50 1.95
N LEU A 130 6.38 1.80 2.75
CA LEU A 130 7.73 1.42 2.34
C LEU A 130 7.71 0.53 1.09
N GLY A 131 6.81 -0.45 1.04
CA GLY A 131 6.62 -1.31 -0.13
C GLY A 131 6.25 -0.51 -1.40
N LEU A 132 5.33 0.45 -1.28
CA LEU A 132 4.93 1.32 -2.39
C LEU A 132 6.07 2.24 -2.85
N ARG A 133 6.84 2.82 -1.93
CA ARG A 133 8.01 3.65 -2.26
C ARG A 133 9.09 2.85 -2.98
N LEU A 134 9.38 1.63 -2.49
CA LEU A 134 10.31 0.72 -3.13
C LEU A 134 9.84 0.34 -4.54
N ALA A 135 8.54 0.10 -4.70
CA ALA A 135 7.94 -0.22 -5.98
C ALA A 135 8.10 0.93 -6.99
N ALA A 136 7.76 2.16 -6.57
CA ALA A 136 7.88 3.35 -7.41
C ALA A 136 9.33 3.57 -7.85
N ALA A 137 10.28 3.61 -6.90
CA ALA A 137 11.70 3.83 -7.18
C ALA A 137 12.30 2.73 -8.08
N SER A 138 11.92 1.47 -7.87
CA SER A 138 12.40 0.36 -8.71
C SER A 138 11.79 0.42 -10.12
N CYS A 139 10.53 0.83 -10.25
CA CYS A 139 9.88 0.99 -11.55
C CYS A 139 10.49 2.14 -12.34
N GLU A 140 10.75 3.28 -11.70
CA GLU A 140 11.43 4.44 -12.30
C GLU A 140 12.84 4.05 -12.78
N ALA A 141 13.63 3.42 -11.90
CA ALA A 141 14.96 2.95 -12.27
C ALA A 141 14.93 1.94 -13.43
N ALA A 142 13.90 1.07 -13.51
CA ALA A 142 13.75 0.15 -14.64
C ALA A 142 13.55 0.92 -15.96
N LEU A 143 12.71 1.96 -15.96
CA LEU A 143 12.50 2.80 -17.14
C LEU A 143 13.81 3.45 -17.60
N ASP A 144 14.61 3.98 -16.68
CA ASP A 144 15.93 4.55 -16.99
C ASP A 144 16.87 3.51 -17.61
N THR A 145 16.89 2.28 -17.09
CA THR A 145 17.71 1.21 -17.69
C THR A 145 17.26 0.84 -19.10
N PHE A 146 15.96 0.88 -19.41
CA PHE A 146 15.46 0.63 -20.76
C PHE A 146 15.83 1.76 -21.72
N VAL A 147 15.76 3.01 -21.28
CA VAL A 147 16.24 4.18 -22.04
C VAL A 147 17.74 4.04 -22.35
N MET A 148 18.56 3.63 -21.36
CA MET A 148 19.98 3.37 -21.58
C MET A 148 20.20 2.19 -22.54
N GLY A 149 19.45 1.10 -22.39
CA GLY A 149 19.52 -0.06 -23.28
C GLY A 149 19.23 0.27 -24.74
N ALA A 150 18.30 1.20 -25.00
CA ALA A 150 17.97 1.67 -26.35
C ALA A 150 19.12 2.39 -27.06
N SER A 151 20.18 2.79 -26.34
CA SER A 151 21.37 3.42 -26.93
C SER A 151 22.36 2.41 -27.54
N PHE A 152 22.13 1.11 -27.36
CA PHE A 152 23.00 0.04 -27.86
C PHE A 152 22.33 -0.73 -29.02
N PRO A 153 23.11 -1.30 -29.95
CA PRO A 153 22.56 -2.14 -31.01
C PRO A 153 21.75 -3.31 -30.44
N HIS A 154 20.56 -3.54 -31.01
CA HIS A 154 19.68 -4.63 -30.59
C HIS A 154 20.41 -5.98 -30.67
N GLY A 155 20.25 -6.81 -29.63
CA GLY A 155 20.92 -8.11 -29.53
C GLY A 155 22.42 -8.05 -29.18
N SER A 156 23.02 -6.85 -29.05
CA SER A 156 24.39 -6.74 -28.54
C SER A 156 24.48 -7.16 -27.05
N PRO A 157 25.65 -7.60 -26.57
CA PRO A 157 25.82 -7.94 -25.15
C PRO A 157 25.48 -6.79 -24.19
N ALA A 158 25.80 -5.55 -24.57
CA ALA A 158 25.50 -4.37 -23.77
C ALA A 158 23.98 -4.09 -23.70
N TRP A 159 23.27 -4.21 -24.82
CA TRP A 159 21.81 -4.12 -24.86
C TRP A 159 21.16 -5.16 -23.94
N ALA A 160 21.60 -6.43 -24.04
CA ALA A 160 21.06 -7.52 -23.22
C ALA A 160 21.30 -7.30 -21.72
N ALA A 161 22.48 -6.77 -21.35
CA ALA A 161 22.81 -6.47 -19.97
C ALA A 161 21.89 -5.39 -19.37
N TRP A 162 21.64 -4.29 -20.09
CA TRP A 162 20.72 -3.24 -19.64
C TRP A 162 19.27 -3.74 -19.54
N LEU A 163 18.82 -4.53 -20.52
CA LEU A 163 17.47 -5.07 -20.52
C LEU A 163 17.25 -6.06 -19.36
N SER A 164 18.25 -6.89 -19.05
CA SER A 164 18.24 -7.80 -17.89
C SER A 164 18.25 -7.04 -16.55
N ALA A 165 19.02 -5.95 -16.46
CA ALA A 165 19.02 -5.08 -15.29
C ALA A 165 17.64 -4.44 -15.07
N GLY A 166 17.01 -3.92 -16.13
CA GLY A 166 15.66 -3.37 -16.06
C GLY A 166 14.61 -4.40 -15.68
N GLN A 167 14.68 -5.61 -16.23
CA GLN A 167 13.80 -6.72 -15.82
C GLN A 167 13.94 -7.04 -14.33
N SER A 168 15.17 -7.08 -13.80
CA SER A 168 15.43 -7.31 -12.37
C SER A 168 14.81 -6.22 -11.49
N LEU A 169 14.85 -4.96 -11.94
CA LEU A 169 14.22 -3.82 -11.26
C LEU A 169 12.68 -3.89 -11.33
N LEU A 170 12.10 -4.32 -12.45
CA LEU A 170 10.66 -4.56 -12.54
C LEU A 170 10.19 -5.67 -11.59
N LEU A 171 10.95 -6.76 -11.46
CA LEU A 171 10.67 -7.82 -10.49
C LEU A 171 10.73 -7.29 -9.05
N ARG A 172 11.72 -6.44 -8.74
CA ARG A 172 11.80 -5.76 -7.45
C ARG A 172 10.61 -4.82 -7.21
N ALA A 173 10.15 -4.12 -8.24
CA ALA A 173 8.96 -3.29 -8.16
C ALA A 173 7.71 -4.14 -7.84
N ALA A 174 7.55 -5.29 -8.51
CA ALA A 174 6.44 -6.21 -8.28
C ALA A 174 6.45 -6.76 -6.85
N TYR A 175 7.63 -7.10 -6.33
CA TYR A 175 7.80 -7.49 -4.93
C TYR A 175 7.39 -6.37 -3.95
N GLY A 176 7.73 -5.11 -4.25
CA GLY A 176 7.29 -3.95 -3.47
C GLY A 176 5.76 -3.81 -3.43
N VAL A 177 5.09 -3.97 -4.58
CA VAL A 177 3.62 -3.96 -4.68
C VAL A 177 2.98 -5.09 -3.88
N LEU A 178 3.51 -6.32 -3.98
CA LEU A 178 3.02 -7.46 -3.22
C LEU A 178 3.21 -7.29 -1.71
N THR A 179 4.35 -6.75 -1.29
CA THR A 179 4.64 -6.39 0.10
C THR A 179 3.62 -5.38 0.61
N ALA A 180 3.34 -4.33 -0.18
CA ALA A 180 2.33 -3.35 0.16
C ALA A 180 0.94 -3.98 0.32
N ALA A 181 0.52 -4.83 -0.61
CA ALA A 181 -0.76 -5.53 -0.51
C ALA A 181 -0.86 -6.42 0.74
N CYS A 182 0.21 -7.13 1.10
CA CYS A 182 0.27 -7.93 2.32
C CYS A 182 0.12 -7.04 3.57
N MET A 183 0.90 -5.96 3.64
CA MET A 183 0.90 -5.04 4.77
C MET A 183 -0.43 -4.30 4.93
N VAL A 184 -1.12 -3.93 3.84
CA VAL A 184 -2.48 -3.36 3.91
C VAL A 184 -3.48 -4.37 4.51
N ARG A 185 -3.36 -5.66 4.17
CA ARG A 185 -4.21 -6.71 4.78
C ARG A 185 -3.93 -6.85 6.27
N LEU A 186 -2.66 -6.83 6.67
CA LEU A 186 -2.27 -6.92 8.09
C LEU A 186 -2.74 -5.68 8.88
N MET A 187 -2.58 -4.48 8.32
CA MET A 187 -3.13 -3.24 8.88
C MET A 187 -4.64 -3.39 9.10
N ARG A 188 -5.38 -3.81 8.07
CA ARG A 188 -6.83 -4.03 8.18
C ARG A 188 -7.16 -5.08 9.25
N GLY A 189 -6.38 -6.16 9.33
CA GLY A 189 -6.50 -7.19 10.35
C GLY A 189 -6.31 -6.66 11.77
N ALA A 190 -5.42 -5.68 11.98
CA ALA A 190 -5.22 -5.01 13.26
C ALA A 190 -6.30 -3.95 13.57
N VAL A 191 -6.85 -3.28 12.56
CA VAL A 191 -7.94 -2.29 12.75
C VAL A 191 -9.25 -2.93 13.19
N ILE A 192 -9.50 -4.20 12.87
CA ILE A 192 -10.71 -4.92 13.32
C ILE A 192 -10.78 -5.02 14.86
N PRO A 193 -9.79 -5.60 15.55
CA PRO A 193 -9.82 -5.68 17.01
C PRO A 193 -9.61 -4.30 17.67
N GLU A 194 -8.90 -3.36 17.03
CA GLU A 194 -8.88 -1.94 17.44
C GLU A 194 -10.31 -1.37 17.51
N TYR A 195 -11.11 -1.55 16.46
CA TYR A 195 -12.50 -1.10 16.43
C TYR A 195 -13.37 -1.77 17.51
N VAL A 196 -13.18 -3.07 17.74
CA VAL A 196 -13.94 -3.81 18.77
C VAL A 196 -13.62 -3.26 20.15
N ALA A 197 -12.34 -3.08 20.48
CA ALA A 197 -11.91 -2.49 21.75
C ALA A 197 -12.44 -1.05 21.92
N ALA A 198 -12.35 -0.23 20.86
CA ALA A 198 -12.90 1.13 20.88
C ALA A 198 -14.41 1.16 21.15
N THR A 199 -15.15 0.20 20.61
CA THR A 199 -16.60 0.09 20.83
C THR A 199 -16.93 -0.32 22.26
N ALA A 200 -16.16 -1.25 22.84
CA ALA A 200 -16.33 -1.68 24.23
C ALA A 200 -16.08 -0.53 25.23
N ILE A 201 -15.07 0.29 24.97
CA ILE A 201 -14.76 1.48 25.80
C ILE A 201 -15.87 2.53 25.71
N MET A 202 -16.44 2.74 24.52
CA MET A 202 -17.49 3.76 24.31
C MET A 202 -18.87 3.37 24.84
N TYR A 203 -19.15 2.07 24.92
CA TYR A 203 -20.42 1.51 25.34
C TYR A 203 -20.17 0.36 26.34
N PRO A 204 -19.68 0.69 27.55
CA PRO A 204 -19.38 -0.30 28.58
C PRO A 204 -20.63 -1.01 29.11
#